data_AF-A0A945GNA9-F1
#
_entry.id   AF-A0A945GNA9-F1
#
_cell.length_a   1.000
_cell.length_b   1.000
_cell.length_c   1.000
_cell.angle_alpha   90.00
_cell.angle_beta   90.00
_cell.angle_gamma   90.00
#
_symmetry.space_group_name_H-M   'P 1'
#
loop_
_entity.id
_entity.type
_entity.pdbx_description
1 polymer ?
#
loop_
_entity_poly.entity_id
_entity_poly.type
_entity_poly.pdbx_seq_one_letter_code
_entity_poly.pdbx_strand_id
1 'polypeptide(L)'
;AVIVQPIHYLCDNRYVADCLKRFPGKFAAIGLVDRHAPDAPDQLQHLVEEDGFSGLRIHLARPDDPAEWAAPDQDRIWEKAEELETCFVVFGPAALLPAVEPIIARFPGVKVMLDHIGGAPTDEEPPYPLLSNVLNLAKYPNVYVKLTPQGHKSKMEFPHEDTFPTFRRLYDAFGPQRLMWGTNFPGVLKGVGYLPALELFRTHVDFFTDEDKEWLFSRTALTMWAFE
;
A
#
# COMPACT_ATOMS: atom_id res chain seq x y z
N ALA A 1 -0.39 -14.45 0.23
CA ALA A 1 -0.38 -13.22 1.06
C ALA A 1 0.83 -12.37 0.68
N VAL A 2 0.82 -11.06 0.87
CA VAL A 2 1.97 -10.22 0.50
C VAL A 2 2.82 -9.90 1.71
N ILE A 3 4.09 -10.26 1.64
CA ILE A 3 5.10 -9.94 2.64
C ILE A 3 5.72 -8.60 2.25
N VAL A 4 5.51 -7.59 3.09
CA VAL A 4 6.14 -6.29 2.90
C VAL A 4 7.39 -6.23 3.77
N GLN A 5 8.54 -5.97 3.16
CA GLN A 5 9.84 -5.86 3.83
C GLN A 5 9.71 -4.97 5.07
N PRO A 6 10.03 -5.49 6.27
CA PRO A 6 9.94 -4.71 7.49
C PRO A 6 11.09 -3.71 7.53
N ILE A 7 10.77 -2.52 8.06
CA ILE A 7 11.70 -1.39 8.07
C ILE A 7 12.98 -1.64 8.90
N HIS A 8 12.95 -2.63 9.79
CA HIS A 8 14.06 -2.96 10.70
C HIS A 8 15.27 -3.59 10.01
N TYR A 9 15.07 -4.23 8.86
CA TYR A 9 16.16 -4.77 8.04
C TYR A 9 16.61 -3.81 6.94
N LEU A 10 16.00 -2.62 6.86
CA LEU A 10 16.27 -1.63 5.82
C LEU A 10 16.21 -2.32 4.43
N CYS A 11 17.26 -2.16 3.62
CA CYS A 11 17.36 -2.72 2.27
C CYS A 11 17.90 -4.17 2.24
N ASP A 12 18.08 -4.83 3.39
CA ASP A 12 18.43 -6.26 3.42
C ASP A 12 17.18 -7.14 3.21
N ASN A 13 16.87 -7.43 1.96
CA ASN A 13 15.68 -8.19 1.56
C ASN A 13 15.82 -9.71 1.71
N ARG A 14 16.98 -10.23 2.15
CA ARG A 14 17.30 -11.66 2.11
C ARG A 14 16.33 -12.52 2.92
N TYR A 15 15.81 -12.01 4.04
CA TYR A 15 14.82 -12.75 4.83
C TYR A 15 13.49 -12.94 4.09
N VAL A 16 13.04 -11.93 3.35
CA VAL A 16 11.81 -12.02 2.56
C VAL A 16 12.05 -12.87 1.31
N ALA A 17 13.22 -12.76 0.67
CA ALA A 17 13.62 -13.64 -0.43
C ALA A 17 13.65 -15.14 0.00
N ASP A 18 14.19 -15.44 1.19
CA ASP A 18 14.16 -16.81 1.75
C ASP A 18 12.72 -17.30 1.98
N CYS A 19 11.82 -16.42 2.46
CA CYS A 19 10.39 -16.75 2.58
C CYS A 19 9.76 -17.12 1.24
N LEU A 20 10.06 -16.40 0.16
CA LEU A 20 9.56 -16.72 -1.18
C LEU A 20 10.06 -18.10 -1.64
N LYS A 21 11.38 -18.33 -1.54
CA LYS A 21 12.02 -19.60 -1.94
C LYS A 21 11.51 -20.81 -1.15
N ARG A 22 11.24 -20.63 0.16
CA ARG A 22 10.78 -21.70 1.05
C ARG A 22 9.30 -22.04 0.87
N PHE A 23 8.48 -21.11 0.40
CA PHE A 23 7.02 -21.25 0.32
C PHE A 23 6.47 -20.81 -1.06
N PRO A 24 6.81 -21.54 -2.14
CA PRO A 24 6.41 -21.19 -3.50
C PRO A 24 4.87 -21.12 -3.65
N GLY A 25 4.38 -20.15 -4.42
CA GLY A 25 2.95 -19.91 -4.65
C GLY A 25 2.15 -19.43 -3.43
N LYS A 26 2.79 -19.19 -2.27
CA LYS A 26 2.11 -18.71 -1.05
C LYS A 26 2.21 -17.20 -0.88
N PHE A 27 3.33 -16.62 -1.30
CA PHE A 27 3.66 -15.24 -1.02
C PHE A 27 4.05 -14.47 -2.27
N ALA A 28 3.68 -13.20 -2.30
CA ALA A 28 4.35 -12.19 -3.11
C ALA A 28 5.15 -11.28 -2.15
N ALA A 29 6.13 -10.55 -2.66
CA ALA A 29 6.97 -9.70 -1.82
C ALA A 29 7.07 -8.26 -2.33
N ILE A 30 7.20 -7.34 -1.38
CA ILE A 30 7.53 -5.94 -1.62
C ILE A 30 8.81 -5.63 -0.86
N GLY A 31 9.84 -5.17 -1.59
CA GLY A 31 11.19 -4.96 -1.08
C GLY A 31 11.46 -3.52 -0.66
N LEU A 32 12.70 -3.28 -0.26
CA LEU A 32 13.28 -1.96 -0.06
C LEU A 32 14.63 -1.88 -0.74
N VAL A 33 14.90 -0.77 -1.42
CA VAL A 33 16.23 -0.42 -1.92
C VAL A 33 16.58 0.98 -1.46
N ASP A 34 17.88 1.28 -1.43
CA ASP A 34 18.31 2.65 -1.20
C ASP A 34 18.08 3.46 -2.47
N ARG A 35 17.15 4.40 -2.43
CA ARG A 35 16.77 5.22 -3.60
C ARG A 35 17.91 6.11 -4.11
N HIS A 36 18.90 6.39 -3.26
CA HIS A 36 20.06 7.21 -3.60
C HIS A 36 21.21 6.37 -4.18
N ALA A 37 21.09 5.04 -4.15
CA ALA A 37 22.09 4.16 -4.72
C ALA A 37 22.08 4.30 -6.25
N PRO A 38 23.24 4.56 -6.89
CA PRO A 38 23.31 4.69 -8.36
C PRO A 38 22.83 3.46 -9.13
N ASP A 39 22.89 2.29 -8.49
CA ASP A 39 22.46 0.97 -8.97
C ASP A 39 21.07 0.57 -8.45
N ALA A 40 20.29 1.48 -7.86
CA ALA A 40 18.93 1.16 -7.38
C ALA A 40 18.01 0.53 -8.44
N PRO A 41 18.03 0.94 -9.73
CA PRO A 41 17.32 0.24 -10.79
C PRO A 41 17.78 -1.21 -10.98
N ASP A 42 19.09 -1.47 -10.92
CA ASP A 42 19.65 -2.82 -11.07
C ASP A 42 19.30 -3.69 -9.86
N GLN A 43 19.26 -3.12 -8.66
CA GLN A 43 18.79 -3.80 -7.45
C GLN A 43 17.30 -4.16 -7.55
N LEU A 44 16.45 -3.26 -8.05
CA LEU A 44 15.04 -3.57 -8.33
C LEU A 44 14.93 -4.73 -9.31
N GLN A 45 15.67 -4.69 -10.42
CA GLN A 45 15.67 -5.75 -11.41
C GLN A 45 16.08 -7.10 -10.80
N HIS A 46 17.15 -7.14 -10.03
CA HIS A 46 17.59 -8.35 -9.33
C HIS A 46 16.52 -8.90 -8.39
N LEU A 47 15.88 -8.04 -7.59
CA LEU A 47 14.82 -8.47 -6.67
C LEU A 47 13.65 -9.10 -7.41
N VAL A 48 13.30 -8.58 -8.58
CA VAL A 48 12.16 -9.06 -9.38
C VAL A 48 12.52 -10.36 -10.10
N GLU A 49 13.61 -10.36 -10.88
CA GLU A 49 13.96 -11.45 -11.79
C GLU A 49 14.54 -12.67 -11.05
N GLU A 50 15.34 -12.45 -10.00
CA GLU A 50 16.07 -13.52 -9.32
C GLU A 50 15.43 -13.93 -7.98
N ASP A 51 14.81 -12.98 -7.27
CA ASP A 51 14.23 -13.23 -5.95
C ASP A 51 12.69 -13.26 -5.93
N GLY A 52 12.00 -12.91 -7.02
CA GLY A 52 10.55 -13.00 -7.16
C GLY A 52 9.74 -11.89 -6.48
N PHE A 53 10.32 -10.71 -6.26
CA PHE A 53 9.62 -9.55 -5.70
C PHE A 53 8.71 -8.90 -6.75
N SER A 54 7.61 -8.29 -6.29
CA SER A 54 6.63 -7.60 -7.15
C SER A 54 6.77 -6.07 -7.11
N GLY A 55 7.82 -5.55 -6.48
CA GLY A 55 8.09 -4.12 -6.38
C GLY A 55 8.67 -3.69 -5.04
N LEU A 56 8.54 -2.39 -4.74
CA LEU A 56 9.24 -1.74 -3.63
C LEU A 56 8.30 -0.93 -2.74
N ARG A 57 8.73 -0.66 -1.51
CA ARG A 57 8.01 0.23 -0.59
C ARG A 57 8.68 1.60 -0.52
N ILE A 58 7.87 2.64 -0.57
CA ILE A 58 8.25 4.03 -0.35
C ILE A 58 7.86 4.44 1.07
N HIS A 59 8.81 5.02 1.81
CA HIS A 59 8.58 5.54 3.16
C HIS A 59 8.59 7.07 3.14
N LEU A 60 7.41 7.71 3.10
CA LEU A 60 7.29 9.15 2.90
C LEU A 60 8.02 9.99 3.96
N ALA A 61 8.17 9.46 5.19
CA ALA A 61 8.78 10.16 6.32
C ALA A 61 10.29 9.88 6.50
N ARG A 62 10.98 9.33 5.49
CA ARG A 62 12.43 9.06 5.53
C ARG A 62 13.36 10.03 4.80
N PRO A 63 12.95 10.87 3.84
CA PRO A 63 13.75 12.04 3.47
C PRO A 63 13.60 13.18 4.49
N ASP A 64 14.56 14.10 4.49
CA ASP A 64 14.43 15.38 5.19
C ASP A 64 13.43 16.28 4.46
N ASP A 65 13.48 16.29 3.11
CA ASP A 65 12.48 16.93 2.25
C ASP A 65 11.63 15.88 1.51
N PRO A 66 10.32 15.76 1.83
CA PRO A 66 9.40 14.88 1.11
C PRO A 66 9.42 15.03 -0.42
N ALA A 67 9.73 16.23 -0.94
CA ALA A 67 9.80 16.49 -2.37
C ALA A 67 10.90 15.69 -3.08
N GLU A 68 11.90 15.17 -2.34
CA GLU A 68 12.92 14.26 -2.87
C GLU A 68 12.30 13.01 -3.52
N TRP A 69 11.11 12.56 -3.09
CA TRP A 69 10.46 11.40 -3.71
C TRP A 69 10.01 11.63 -5.15
N ALA A 70 9.91 12.87 -5.59
CA ALA A 70 9.57 13.23 -6.95
C ALA A 70 10.69 14.01 -7.66
N ALA A 71 11.91 14.01 -7.10
CA ALA A 71 13.08 14.61 -7.73
C ALA A 71 13.49 13.82 -9.00
N PRO A 72 14.20 14.46 -9.96
CA PRO A 72 14.57 13.81 -11.23
C PRO A 72 15.47 12.58 -11.08
N ASP A 73 16.23 12.48 -9.99
CA ASP A 73 17.08 11.30 -9.71
C ASP A 73 16.25 10.03 -9.41
N GLN A 74 14.98 10.20 -9.04
CA GLN A 74 14.04 9.10 -8.84
C GLN A 74 13.48 8.54 -10.16
N ASP A 75 13.59 9.27 -11.28
CA ASP A 75 12.94 8.85 -12.53
C ASP A 75 13.47 7.48 -13.01
N ARG A 76 14.77 7.21 -12.85
CA ARG A 76 15.39 5.96 -13.33
C ARG A 76 14.85 4.69 -12.65
N ILE A 77 14.53 4.76 -11.36
CA ILE A 77 13.96 3.59 -10.67
C ILE A 77 12.48 3.41 -11.02
N TRP A 78 11.75 4.49 -11.34
CA TRP A 78 10.37 4.42 -11.81
C TRP A 78 10.26 3.96 -13.27
N GLU A 79 11.17 4.39 -14.15
CA GLU A 79 11.33 3.85 -15.51
C GLU A 79 11.55 2.33 -15.45
N LYS A 80 12.50 1.89 -14.61
CA LYS A 80 12.75 0.46 -14.40
C LYS A 80 11.55 -0.27 -13.81
N ALA A 81 10.82 0.36 -12.89
CA ALA A 81 9.61 -0.22 -12.31
C ALA A 81 8.51 -0.42 -13.36
N GLU A 82 8.36 0.51 -14.30
CA GLU A 82 7.42 0.43 -15.42
C GLU A 82 7.84 -0.68 -16.41
N GLU A 83 9.12 -0.74 -16.78
CA GLU A 83 9.68 -1.79 -17.66
C GLU A 83 9.44 -3.20 -17.12
N LEU A 84 9.56 -3.39 -15.79
CA LEU A 84 9.39 -4.66 -15.11
C LEU A 84 7.94 -4.94 -14.68
N GLU A 85 7.00 -4.05 -15.02
CA GLU A 85 5.59 -4.13 -14.62
C GLU A 85 5.37 -4.26 -13.09
N THR A 86 6.24 -3.65 -12.30
CA THR A 86 6.21 -3.70 -10.83
C THR A 86 5.37 -2.58 -10.21
N CYS A 87 5.26 -2.59 -8.88
CA CYS A 87 4.50 -1.58 -8.13
C CYS A 87 5.30 -0.89 -7.02
N PHE A 88 4.83 0.28 -6.61
CA PHE A 88 5.27 0.93 -5.38
C PHE A 88 4.20 0.90 -4.30
N VAL A 89 4.54 0.43 -3.10
CA VAL A 89 3.70 0.55 -1.91
C VAL A 89 4.11 1.80 -1.14
N VAL A 90 3.26 2.81 -1.08
CA VAL A 90 3.52 4.08 -0.40
C VAL A 90 3.04 4.01 1.04
N PHE A 91 3.96 4.20 1.99
CA PHE A 91 3.68 4.21 3.42
C PHE A 91 4.12 5.52 4.06
N GLY A 92 3.21 6.14 4.80
CA GLY A 92 3.49 7.34 5.57
C GLY A 92 2.22 8.11 5.92
N PRO A 93 2.36 9.27 6.57
CA PRO A 93 1.23 10.12 6.91
C PRO A 93 0.62 10.77 5.67
N ALA A 94 -0.70 10.93 5.65
CA ALA A 94 -1.42 11.54 4.51
C ALA A 94 -0.98 12.98 4.21
N ALA A 95 -0.44 13.69 5.20
CA ALA A 95 0.14 15.03 5.03
C ALA A 95 1.29 15.08 4.01
N LEU A 96 2.00 13.96 3.81
CA LEU A 96 3.16 13.88 2.92
C LEU A 96 2.83 13.31 1.53
N LEU A 97 1.61 12.82 1.31
CA LEU A 97 1.19 12.27 0.01
C LEU A 97 1.29 13.26 -1.16
N PRO A 98 1.02 14.58 -1.00
CA PRO A 98 1.18 15.51 -2.12
C PRO A 98 2.60 15.54 -2.70
N ALA A 99 3.62 15.15 -1.91
CA ALA A 99 5.01 15.15 -2.38
C ALA A 99 5.31 14.03 -3.38
N VAL A 100 4.55 12.93 -3.39
CA VAL A 100 4.71 11.83 -4.37
C VAL A 100 3.78 11.97 -5.58
N GLU A 101 2.79 12.85 -5.53
CA GLU A 101 1.87 13.07 -6.65
C GLU A 101 2.58 13.38 -7.98
N PRO A 102 3.63 14.23 -8.04
CA PRO A 102 4.26 14.57 -9.32
C PRO A 102 4.88 13.35 -10.00
N ILE A 103 5.51 12.43 -9.26
CA ILE A 103 6.12 11.24 -9.87
C ILE A 103 5.07 10.20 -10.26
N ILE A 104 3.98 10.06 -9.49
CA ILE A 104 2.82 9.25 -9.88
C ILE A 104 2.24 9.74 -11.22
N ALA A 105 2.17 11.06 -11.41
CA ALA A 105 1.68 11.67 -12.64
C ALA A 105 2.65 11.47 -13.83
N ARG A 106 3.97 11.47 -13.58
CA ARG A 106 4.99 11.22 -14.61
C ARG A 106 4.99 9.77 -15.11
N PHE A 107 4.68 8.81 -14.25
CA PHE A 107 4.74 7.37 -14.53
C PHE A 107 3.38 6.67 -14.39
N PRO A 108 2.42 6.95 -15.30
CA PRO A 108 1.07 6.40 -15.22
C PRO A 108 1.01 4.88 -15.45
N GLY A 109 2.05 4.23 -16.00
CA GLY A 109 2.11 2.78 -16.14
C GLY A 109 2.55 2.05 -14.86
N VAL A 110 3.14 2.74 -13.90
CA VAL A 110 3.55 2.14 -12.62
C VAL A 110 2.36 2.12 -11.66
N LYS A 111 2.03 0.93 -11.13
CA LYS A 111 0.97 0.79 -10.13
C LYS A 111 1.45 1.29 -8.77
N VAL A 112 0.61 2.05 -8.08
CA VAL A 112 0.92 2.62 -6.77
C VAL A 112 -0.15 2.26 -5.75
N MET A 113 0.28 1.66 -4.64
CA MET A 113 -0.59 1.23 -3.55
C MET A 113 -0.40 2.13 -2.34
N LEU A 114 -1.45 2.85 -1.94
CA LEU A 114 -1.46 3.63 -0.70
C LEU A 114 -1.70 2.70 0.49
N ASP A 115 -0.67 2.52 1.31
CA ASP A 115 -0.71 1.66 2.47
C ASP A 115 -1.54 2.26 3.60
N HIS A 116 -2.20 1.42 4.40
CA HIS A 116 -3.03 1.81 5.55
C HIS A 116 -3.91 3.05 5.29
N ILE A 117 -4.82 2.96 4.32
CA ILE A 117 -5.71 4.05 3.92
C ILE A 117 -4.98 5.35 3.52
N GLY A 118 -3.76 5.25 3.01
CA GLY A 118 -2.90 6.40 2.69
C GLY A 118 -2.44 7.17 3.92
N GLY A 119 -2.50 6.57 5.11
CA GLY A 119 -2.16 7.23 6.37
C GLY A 119 -3.18 8.27 6.83
N ALA A 120 -4.38 8.32 6.23
CA ALA A 120 -5.41 9.26 6.64
C ALA A 120 -5.92 8.97 8.07
N PRO A 121 -6.29 10.00 8.84
CA PRO A 121 -7.07 9.81 10.07
C PRO A 121 -8.47 9.26 9.76
N THR A 122 -9.11 8.66 10.77
CA THR A 122 -10.52 8.22 10.69
C THR A 122 -11.45 9.11 11.49
N ASP A 123 -10.91 10.01 12.32
CA ASP A 123 -11.66 10.91 13.20
C ASP A 123 -11.47 12.39 12.83
N GLU A 124 -11.06 12.65 11.59
CA GLU A 124 -10.93 14.01 11.06
C GLU A 124 -12.31 14.58 10.74
N GLU A 125 -12.55 15.81 11.14
CA GLU A 125 -13.79 16.53 10.87
C GLU A 125 -13.74 17.27 9.52
N PRO A 126 -14.89 17.61 8.91
CA PRO A 126 -14.94 18.48 7.74
C PRO A 126 -14.08 19.75 7.94
N PRO A 127 -13.27 20.16 6.94
CA PRO A 127 -13.33 19.73 5.54
C PRO A 127 -12.46 18.50 5.18
N TYR A 128 -11.97 17.73 6.16
CA TYR A 128 -11.15 16.54 5.95
C TYR A 128 -9.84 16.77 5.17
N PRO A 129 -8.98 17.73 5.57
CA PRO A 129 -7.79 18.08 4.80
C PRO A 129 -6.82 16.91 4.57
N LEU A 130 -6.58 16.06 5.56
CA LEU A 130 -5.66 14.92 5.44
C LEU A 130 -6.26 13.78 4.61
N LEU A 131 -7.53 13.44 4.83
CA LEU A 131 -8.21 12.46 3.97
C LEU A 131 -8.29 12.95 2.52
N SER A 132 -8.48 14.26 2.30
CA SER A 132 -8.52 14.86 0.97
C SER A 132 -7.21 14.63 0.19
N ASN A 133 -6.06 14.61 0.84
CA ASN A 133 -4.78 14.26 0.18
C ASN A 133 -4.80 12.83 -0.40
N VAL A 134 -5.49 11.89 0.25
CA VAL A 134 -5.68 10.53 -0.26
C VAL A 134 -6.70 10.52 -1.40
N LEU A 135 -7.86 11.14 -1.19
CA LEU A 135 -8.97 11.14 -2.16
C LEU A 135 -8.59 11.84 -3.48
N ASN A 136 -7.77 12.90 -3.42
CA ASN A 136 -7.30 13.61 -4.60
C ASN A 136 -6.46 12.73 -5.53
N LEU A 137 -5.82 11.67 -5.02
CA LEU A 137 -5.08 10.71 -5.83
C LEU A 137 -6.00 9.74 -6.59
N ALA A 138 -7.30 9.70 -6.31
CA ALA A 138 -8.25 8.84 -7.02
C ALA A 138 -8.40 9.20 -8.51
N LYS A 139 -8.00 10.42 -8.91
CA LYS A 139 -7.93 10.85 -10.32
C LYS A 139 -6.89 10.08 -11.14
N TYR A 140 -5.94 9.41 -10.48
CA TYR A 140 -4.94 8.57 -11.13
C TYR A 140 -5.43 7.11 -11.17
N PRO A 141 -5.66 6.53 -12.36
CA PRO A 141 -6.20 5.17 -12.49
C PRO A 141 -5.22 4.10 -12.00
N ASN A 142 -3.92 4.39 -11.96
CA ASN A 142 -2.85 3.53 -11.45
C ASN A 142 -2.67 3.59 -9.91
N VAL A 143 -3.48 4.38 -9.19
CA VAL A 143 -3.42 4.48 -7.72
C VAL A 143 -4.53 3.64 -7.07
N TYR A 144 -4.12 2.84 -6.10
CA TYR A 144 -4.92 1.88 -5.34
C TYR A 144 -4.79 2.18 -3.84
N VAL A 145 -5.72 1.66 -3.02
CA VAL A 145 -5.68 1.85 -1.55
C VAL A 145 -5.85 0.52 -0.82
N LYS A 146 -4.98 0.29 0.17
CA LYS A 146 -5.09 -0.85 1.07
C LYS A 146 -5.88 -0.48 2.32
N LEU A 147 -7.07 -1.07 2.45
CA LEU A 147 -7.88 -0.98 3.65
C LEU A 147 -7.31 -1.92 4.72
N THR A 148 -7.09 -1.36 5.90
CA THR A 148 -6.63 -2.10 7.09
C THR A 148 -7.50 -1.64 8.26
N PRO A 149 -7.65 -2.41 9.36
CA PRO A 149 -8.78 -2.26 10.29
C PRO A 149 -8.86 -0.96 11.11
N GLN A 150 -7.82 -0.12 11.11
CA GLN A 150 -7.75 1.19 11.79
C GLN A 150 -8.23 1.26 13.26
N GLY A 151 -8.43 0.16 13.99
CA GLY A 151 -8.96 0.20 15.36
C GLY A 151 -8.13 1.04 16.35
N HIS A 152 -6.83 1.20 16.10
CA HIS A 152 -5.95 2.10 16.88
C HIS A 152 -6.29 3.61 16.73
N LYS A 153 -7.18 3.98 15.80
CA LYS A 153 -7.68 5.34 15.58
C LYS A 153 -9.15 5.52 16.00
N SER A 154 -9.81 4.44 16.44
CA SER A 154 -11.21 4.45 16.85
C SER A 154 -11.37 4.89 18.30
N LYS A 155 -12.49 5.54 18.59
CA LYS A 155 -12.96 5.89 19.94
C LYS A 155 -14.11 4.99 20.39
N MET A 156 -14.56 4.07 19.54
CA MET A 156 -15.63 3.11 19.83
C MET A 156 -15.03 1.73 20.09
N GLU A 157 -15.81 0.87 20.76
CA GLU A 157 -15.48 -0.56 20.82
C GLU A 157 -15.66 -1.21 19.45
N PHE A 158 -15.12 -2.43 19.27
CA PHE A 158 -15.35 -3.22 18.07
C PHE A 158 -16.86 -3.30 17.75
N PRO A 159 -17.30 -3.03 16.50
CA PRO A 159 -16.51 -3.04 15.27
C PRO A 159 -15.91 -1.69 14.83
N HIS A 160 -15.73 -0.71 15.72
CA HIS A 160 -15.12 0.59 15.39
C HIS A 160 -15.90 1.37 14.32
N GLU A 161 -17.22 1.46 14.49
CA GLU A 161 -18.14 2.03 13.49
C GLU A 161 -17.83 3.49 13.11
N ASP A 162 -17.19 4.23 14.02
CA ASP A 162 -16.68 5.58 13.78
C ASP A 162 -15.63 5.65 12.65
N THR A 163 -15.01 4.52 12.27
CA THR A 163 -14.07 4.46 11.14
C THR A 163 -14.76 4.26 9.78
N PHE A 164 -16.02 3.83 9.75
CA PHE A 164 -16.71 3.42 8.52
C PHE A 164 -16.95 4.58 7.54
N PRO A 165 -17.26 5.82 7.99
CA PRO A 165 -17.38 6.96 7.08
C PRO A 165 -16.12 7.19 6.23
N THR A 166 -14.92 7.00 6.80
CA THR A 166 -13.67 7.12 6.05
C THR A 166 -13.53 6.01 5.02
N PHE A 167 -13.85 4.76 5.37
CA PHE A 167 -13.87 3.66 4.42
C PHE A 167 -14.86 3.90 3.28
N ARG A 168 -16.04 4.45 3.60
CA ARG A 168 -17.07 4.78 2.60
C ARG A 168 -16.57 5.85 1.62
N ARG A 169 -15.90 6.90 2.10
CA ARG A 169 -15.31 7.94 1.23
C ARG A 169 -14.23 7.38 0.29
N LEU A 170 -13.41 6.45 0.79
CA LEU A 170 -12.41 5.75 -0.04
C LEU A 170 -13.09 4.85 -1.09
N TYR A 171 -14.16 4.14 -0.71
CA TYR A 171 -14.96 3.35 -1.62
C TYR A 171 -15.57 4.21 -2.74
N ASP A 172 -16.23 5.31 -2.39
CA ASP A 172 -16.86 6.20 -3.37
C ASP A 172 -15.84 6.82 -4.34
N ALA A 173 -14.61 7.11 -3.89
CA ALA A 173 -13.57 7.72 -4.72
C ALA A 173 -12.81 6.71 -5.59
N PHE A 174 -12.41 5.57 -5.02
CA PHE A 174 -11.55 4.60 -5.70
C PHE A 174 -12.33 3.51 -6.44
N GLY A 175 -13.50 3.14 -5.92
CA GLY A 175 -14.24 1.96 -6.34
C GLY A 175 -13.60 0.65 -5.86
N PRO A 176 -14.36 -0.45 -5.82
CA PRO A 176 -13.92 -1.74 -5.27
C PRO A 176 -12.70 -2.32 -6.00
N GLN A 177 -12.60 -2.10 -7.31
CA GLN A 177 -11.50 -2.61 -8.16
C GLN A 177 -10.14 -1.98 -7.86
N ARG A 178 -10.10 -0.87 -7.09
CA ARG A 178 -8.87 -0.22 -6.65
C ARG A 178 -8.66 -0.28 -5.14
N LEU A 179 -9.50 -1.03 -4.44
CA LEU A 179 -9.39 -1.29 -3.02
C LEU A 179 -8.96 -2.74 -2.78
N MET A 180 -8.10 -2.94 -1.78
CA MET A 180 -7.76 -4.27 -1.29
C MET A 180 -7.63 -4.30 0.22
N TRP A 181 -7.85 -5.46 0.82
CA TRP A 181 -7.73 -5.65 2.26
C TRP A 181 -6.31 -6.07 2.66
N GLY A 182 -5.84 -5.54 3.79
CA GLY A 182 -4.61 -5.95 4.43
C GLY A 182 -4.78 -6.11 5.94
N THR A 183 -4.17 -7.16 6.49
CA THR A 183 -4.22 -7.44 7.93
C THR A 183 -3.45 -6.43 8.76
N ASN A 184 -2.31 -5.95 8.24
CA ASN A 184 -1.23 -5.37 9.05
C ASN A 184 -0.63 -6.35 10.08
N PHE A 185 -0.62 -7.65 9.81
CA PHE A 185 0.06 -8.63 10.66
C PHE A 185 1.58 -8.41 10.63
N PRO A 186 2.31 -8.52 11.76
CA PRO A 186 1.80 -8.85 13.11
C PRO A 186 1.30 -7.64 13.91
N GLY A 187 1.41 -6.41 13.39
CA GLY A 187 0.97 -5.18 14.07
C GLY A 187 -0.48 -5.21 14.54
N VAL A 188 -1.38 -5.86 13.79
CA VAL A 188 -2.79 -6.04 14.13
C VAL A 188 -3.02 -6.78 15.46
N LEU A 189 -2.07 -7.61 15.90
CA LEU A 189 -2.15 -8.34 17.17
C LEU A 189 -2.03 -7.42 18.39
N LYS A 190 -1.52 -6.20 18.22
CA LYS A 190 -1.44 -5.19 19.30
C LYS A 190 -2.78 -4.49 19.53
N GLY A 191 -3.76 -4.69 18.65
CA GLY A 191 -5.08 -4.09 18.74
C GLY A 191 -6.16 -5.14 18.55
N VAL A 192 -7.00 -4.94 17.53
CA VAL A 192 -8.21 -5.73 17.24
C VAL A 192 -7.98 -7.23 16.98
N GLY A 193 -6.76 -7.66 16.67
CA GLY A 193 -6.45 -9.05 16.35
C GLY A 193 -6.80 -9.45 14.91
N TYR A 194 -6.30 -10.61 14.47
CA TYR A 194 -6.41 -11.01 13.06
C TYR A 194 -7.85 -11.33 12.63
N LEU A 195 -8.55 -12.20 13.38
CA LEU A 195 -9.90 -12.62 13.03
C LEU A 195 -10.89 -11.45 13.07
N PRO A 196 -10.93 -10.61 14.13
CA PRO A 196 -11.85 -9.48 14.12
C PRO A 196 -11.50 -8.43 13.06
N ALA A 197 -10.22 -8.25 12.69
CA ALA A 197 -9.83 -7.40 11.55
C ALA A 197 -10.34 -7.92 10.18
N LEU A 198 -10.48 -9.23 10.04
CA LEU A 198 -11.06 -9.86 8.86
C LEU A 198 -12.58 -9.76 8.87
N GLU A 199 -13.21 -10.03 10.01
CA GLU A 199 -14.66 -9.92 10.21
C GLU A 199 -15.16 -8.50 9.97
N LEU A 200 -14.43 -7.48 10.44
CA LEU A 200 -14.73 -6.06 10.20
C LEU A 200 -15.19 -5.78 8.76
N PHE A 201 -14.39 -6.16 7.76
CA PHE A 201 -14.70 -5.90 6.35
C PHE A 201 -15.58 -6.97 5.70
N ARG A 202 -15.68 -8.17 6.29
CA ARG A 202 -16.56 -9.25 5.78
C ARG A 202 -18.01 -9.05 6.19
N THR A 203 -18.24 -8.59 7.42
CA THR A 203 -19.57 -8.62 8.06
C THR A 203 -20.05 -7.26 8.56
N HIS A 204 -19.17 -6.37 9.05
CA HIS A 204 -19.59 -5.14 9.71
C HIS A 204 -19.63 -3.92 8.78
N VAL A 205 -18.69 -3.81 7.83
CA VAL A 205 -18.75 -2.78 6.78
C VAL A 205 -19.79 -3.21 5.74
N ASP A 206 -20.95 -2.56 5.76
CA ASP A 206 -22.18 -3.00 5.10
C ASP A 206 -22.39 -2.49 3.67
N PHE A 207 -21.60 -1.51 3.23
CA PHE A 207 -21.72 -0.93 1.89
C PHE A 207 -20.96 -1.70 0.79
N PHE A 208 -20.24 -2.77 1.13
CA PHE A 208 -19.62 -3.67 0.15
C PHE A 208 -20.60 -4.78 -0.25
N THR A 209 -20.89 -4.91 -1.54
CA THR A 209 -21.59 -6.06 -2.11
C THR A 209 -20.71 -7.32 -2.05
N ASP A 210 -21.30 -8.49 -2.34
CA ASP A 210 -20.52 -9.73 -2.42
C ASP A 210 -19.47 -9.68 -3.55
N GLU A 211 -19.78 -9.06 -4.69
CA GLU A 211 -18.81 -8.85 -5.76
C GLU A 211 -17.70 -7.90 -5.32
N ASP A 212 -18.01 -6.81 -4.59
CA ASP A 212 -16.98 -5.91 -4.08
C ASP A 212 -16.02 -6.61 -3.12
N LYS A 213 -16.53 -7.57 -2.33
CA LYS A 213 -15.70 -8.38 -1.43
C LYS A 213 -14.77 -9.30 -2.20
N GLU A 214 -15.17 -9.83 -3.37
CA GLU A 214 -14.27 -10.59 -4.23
C GLU A 214 -13.09 -9.73 -4.74
N TRP A 215 -13.35 -8.47 -5.07
CA TRP A 215 -12.31 -7.50 -5.41
C TRP A 215 -11.42 -7.18 -4.21
N LEU A 216 -12.03 -6.79 -3.11
CA LEU A 216 -11.34 -6.35 -1.89
C LEU A 216 -10.43 -7.45 -1.31
N PHE A 217 -10.87 -8.71 -1.30
CA PHE A 217 -10.11 -9.81 -0.70
C PHE A 217 -9.26 -10.61 -1.68
N SER A 218 -9.40 -10.40 -3.00
CA SER A 218 -8.68 -11.20 -3.99
C SER A 218 -8.35 -10.45 -5.27
N ARG A 219 -9.34 -10.10 -6.11
CA ARG A 219 -9.07 -9.74 -7.52
C ARG A 219 -8.17 -8.52 -7.65
N THR A 220 -8.35 -7.49 -6.82
CA THR A 220 -7.50 -6.27 -6.87
C THR A 220 -6.04 -6.59 -6.54
N ALA A 221 -5.78 -7.51 -5.62
CA ALA A 221 -4.42 -7.93 -5.29
C ALA A 221 -3.78 -8.71 -6.44
N LEU A 222 -4.55 -9.55 -7.12
CA LEU A 222 -4.10 -10.34 -8.27
C LEU A 222 -3.82 -9.51 -9.53
N THR A 223 -4.36 -8.28 -9.64
CA THR A 223 -3.96 -7.37 -10.72
C THR A 223 -2.62 -6.70 -10.45
N MET A 224 -2.10 -6.73 -9.23
CA MET A 224 -0.90 -6.02 -8.81
C MET A 224 0.28 -6.95 -8.49
N TRP A 225 0.00 -8.15 -7.99
CA TRP A 225 1.01 -9.08 -7.50
C TRP A 225 0.81 -10.48 -8.09
N ALA A 226 1.92 -11.09 -8.50
CA ALA A 226 1.97 -12.49 -8.88
C ALA A 226 2.29 -13.36 -7.64
N PHE A 227 1.67 -14.53 -7.55
CA PHE A 227 1.88 -15.50 -6.47
C PHE A 227 2.39 -16.81 -7.07
N GLU A 228 3.57 -16.74 -7.68
CA GLU A 228 4.22 -17.86 -8.37
C GLU A 228 5.05 -18.75 -7.42
#